data_AF-A0A2G9MYR3-F1
#
_entry.id   AF-A0A2G9MYR3-F1
#
_cell.length_a   1.000
_cell.length_b   1.000
_cell.length_c   1.000
_cell.angle_alpha   90.00
_cell.angle_beta   90.00
_cell.angle_gamma   90.00
#
_symmetry.space_group_name_H-M   'P 1'
#
loop_
_entity.id
_entity.type
_entity.pdbx_description
1 polymer ?
#
loop_
_entity_poly.entity_id
_entity_poly.type
_entity_poly.pdbx_seq_one_letter_code
_entity_poly.pdbx_strand_id
1 'polypeptide(L)'
;LTSILSEHKENELVTLSILDWQSRKEMSKWLGKTKYTLAEYDVVKRFSFYLGDDHLLLVSAEKDVDTDKVVDEVINLYYKNQD
;
A
#
# COMPACT_ATOMS: atom_id res chain seq x y z
N LEU A 1 -8.18 8.17 -13.09
CA LEU A 1 -8.01 9.15 -11.99
C LEU A 1 -6.71 9.89 -12.24
N THR A 2 -6.77 11.20 -12.47
CA THR A 2 -5.56 12.04 -12.46
C THR A 2 -5.18 12.29 -11.00
N SER A 3 -3.90 12.14 -10.66
CA SER A 3 -3.44 12.40 -9.30
C SER A 3 -3.69 13.85 -8.89
N ILE A 4 -4.04 14.05 -7.63
CA ILE A 4 -4.16 15.39 -7.01
C ILE A 4 -2.80 15.99 -6.66
N LEU A 5 -1.72 15.22 -6.79
CA LEU A 5 -0.36 15.62 -6.45
C LEU A 5 0.46 15.90 -7.71
N SER A 6 1.44 16.79 -7.57
CA SER A 6 2.51 16.89 -8.57
C SER A 6 3.40 15.65 -8.52
N GLU A 7 4.04 15.32 -9.63
CA GLU A 7 4.98 14.19 -9.75
C GLU A 7 6.05 14.21 -8.64
N HIS A 8 6.57 15.40 -8.29
CA HIS A 8 7.53 15.54 -7.19
C HIS A 8 6.96 15.09 -5.84
N LYS A 9 5.71 15.46 -5.53
CA LYS A 9 5.04 15.06 -4.29
C LYS A 9 4.65 13.59 -4.31
N GLU A 10 4.34 13.03 -5.47
CA GLU A 10 4.17 11.58 -5.60
C GLU A 10 5.46 10.83 -5.29
N ASN A 11 6.60 11.28 -5.82
CA ASN A 11 7.91 10.68 -5.55
C ASN A 11 8.32 10.76 -4.07
N GLU A 12 7.98 11.86 -3.38
CA GLU A 12 8.13 11.95 -1.92
C GLU A 12 7.31 10.86 -1.20
N LEU A 13 6.03 10.68 -1.57
CA LEU A 13 5.18 9.65 -0.96
C LEU A 13 5.64 8.21 -1.28
N VAL A 14 6.17 7.97 -2.47
CA VAL A 14 6.80 6.69 -2.82
C VAL A 14 7.98 6.42 -1.90
N THR A 15 8.85 7.43 -1.70
CA THR A 15 10.02 7.32 -0.82
C THR A 15 9.61 7.00 0.62
N LEU A 16 8.57 7.68 1.15
CA LEU A 16 8.04 7.40 2.48
C LEU A 16 7.51 5.98 2.62
N SER A 17 6.83 5.47 1.58
CA SER A 17 6.28 4.11 1.58
C SER A 17 7.38 3.04 1.61
N ILE A 18 8.51 3.29 0.93
CA ILE A 18 9.70 2.42 0.96
C ILE A 18 10.34 2.42 2.35
N LEU A 19 10.50 3.60 2.96
CA LEU A 19 11.07 3.72 4.31
C LEU A 19 10.19 3.04 5.37
N ASP A 20 8.87 3.19 5.27
CA ASP A 20 7.91 2.50 6.14
C ASP A 20 8.02 0.97 5.97
N TRP A 21 8.12 0.48 4.73
CA TRP A 21 8.31 -0.94 4.47
C TRP A 21 9.59 -1.49 5.12
N GLN A 22 10.72 -0.81 4.90
CA GLN A 22 12.01 -1.20 5.47
C GLN A 22 11.97 -1.24 6.99
N SER A 23 11.37 -0.23 7.62
CA SER A 23 11.22 -0.16 9.08
C SER A 23 10.41 -1.34 9.63
N ARG A 24 9.41 -1.81 8.88
CA ARG A 24 8.57 -2.95 9.27
C ARG A 24 9.20 -4.32 9.00
N LYS A 25 10.16 -4.43 8.07
CA LYS A 25 10.88 -5.70 7.84
C LYS A 25 11.57 -6.18 9.11
N GLU A 26 12.08 -5.28 9.96
CA GLU A 26 12.65 -5.68 11.26
C GLU A 26 11.61 -6.24 12.22
N MET A 27 10.41 -5.65 12.26
CA MET A 27 9.33 -6.10 13.14
C MET A 27 8.71 -7.44 12.71
N SER A 28 8.93 -7.85 11.45
CA SER A 28 8.38 -9.08 10.89
C SER A 28 8.81 -10.35 11.62
N LYS A 29 9.96 -10.31 12.32
CA LYS A 29 10.46 -11.41 13.14
C LYS A 29 9.48 -11.80 14.27
N TRP A 30 8.65 -10.86 14.72
CA TRP A 30 7.71 -11.07 15.82
C TRP A 30 6.24 -11.05 15.37
N LEU A 31 5.91 -10.25 14.35
CA LEU A 31 4.52 -10.01 13.92
C LEU A 31 4.15 -10.73 12.62
N GLY A 32 5.13 -11.36 11.96
CA GLY A 32 4.99 -11.86 10.59
C GLY A 32 5.16 -10.76 9.54
N LYS A 33 5.20 -11.14 8.26
CA LYS A 33 5.38 -10.19 7.15
C LYS A 33 4.20 -9.22 7.10
N THR A 34 4.50 -7.93 7.06
CA THR A 34 3.47 -6.89 6.89
C THR A 34 2.76 -7.11 5.55
N LYS A 35 1.43 -7.07 5.55
CA LYS A 35 0.61 -7.28 4.33
C LYS A 35 0.28 -5.97 3.62
N TYR A 36 -0.15 -4.97 4.38
CA TYR A 36 -0.41 -3.63 3.87
C TYR A 36 -0.34 -2.58 4.98
N THR A 37 -0.26 -1.31 4.57
CA THR A 37 -0.57 -0.15 5.42
C THR A 37 -1.61 0.73 4.72
N LEU A 38 -2.34 1.50 5.52
CA LEU A 38 -3.34 2.46 5.07
C LEU A 38 -3.06 3.81 5.72
N ALA A 39 -2.94 4.84 4.88
CA ALA A 39 -3.00 6.24 5.30
C ALA A 39 -4.32 6.83 4.80
N GLU A 40 -5.13 7.33 5.73
CA GLU A 40 -6.39 7.97 5.42
C GLU A 40 -6.27 9.49 5.63
N TYR A 41 -6.41 10.25 4.55
CA TYR A 41 -6.42 11.72 4.54
C TYR A 41 -7.85 12.23 4.45
N ASP A 42 -8.07 13.54 4.54
CA ASP A 42 -9.43 14.11 4.46
C ASP A 42 -10.15 13.81 3.14
N VAL A 43 -9.39 13.60 2.04
CA VAL A 43 -9.94 13.46 0.69
C VAL A 43 -9.63 12.13 0.00
N VAL A 44 -8.69 11.33 0.52
CA VAL A 44 -8.18 10.14 -0.17
C VAL A 44 -7.71 9.09 0.84
N LYS A 45 -7.89 7.81 0.50
CA LYS A 45 -7.23 6.67 1.15
C LYS A 45 -6.06 6.23 0.29
N ARG A 46 -4.90 6.01 0.91
CA ARG A 46 -3.70 5.51 0.25
C ARG A 46 -3.25 4.21 0.90
N PHE A 47 -3.21 3.15 0.10
CA PHE A 47 -2.78 1.83 0.50
C PHE A 47 -1.37 1.57 0.00
N SER A 48 -0.56 0.95 0.84
CA SER A 48 0.72 0.35 0.46
C SER A 48 0.61 -1.14 0.68
N PHE A 49 0.58 -1.93 -0.39
CA PHE A 49 0.54 -3.39 -0.34
C PHE A 49 1.94 -3.96 -0.55
N TYR A 50 2.37 -4.84 0.36
CA TYR A 50 3.66 -5.51 0.29
C TYR A 50 3.46 -6.92 -0.27
N LEU A 51 3.68 -7.06 -1.57
CA LEU A 51 3.37 -8.25 -2.35
C LEU A 51 4.62 -9.13 -2.46
N GLY A 52 4.72 -10.11 -1.56
CA GLY A 52 5.93 -10.91 -1.43
C GLY A 52 7.06 -10.14 -0.73
N ASP A 53 8.31 -10.37 -1.16
CA ASP A 53 9.49 -9.74 -0.53
C ASP A 53 10.03 -8.52 -1.28
N ASP A 54 9.64 -8.36 -2.55
CA ASP A 54 10.28 -7.43 -3.51
C ASP A 54 9.32 -6.46 -4.20
N HIS A 55 7.99 -6.64 -4.08
CA HIS A 55 7.01 -5.78 -4.75
C HIS A 55 6.23 -4.92 -3.75
N LEU A 56 6.16 -3.63 -4.06
CA LEU A 56 5.34 -2.64 -3.37
C LEU A 56 4.31 -2.08 -4.35
N LEU A 57 3.03 -2.27 -4.06
CA LEU A 57 1.94 -1.68 -4.83
C LEU A 57 1.32 -0.52 -4.04
N LEU A 58 1.28 0.66 -4.65
CA LEU A 58 0.67 1.85 -4.08
C LEU A 58 -0.68 2.11 -4.76
N VAL A 59 -1.75 2.16 -3.98
CA VAL A 59 -3.12 2.39 -4.48
C VAL A 59 -3.67 3.64 -3.82
N SER A 60 -4.25 4.54 -4.60
CA SER A 60 -5.04 5.66 -4.10
C SER A 60 -6.50 5.45 -4.46
N ALA A 61 -7.39 5.66 -3.51
CA ALA A 61 -8.83 5.52 -3.68
C ALA A 61 -9.57 6.66 -2.99
N GLU A 62 -10.82 6.89 -3.42
CA GLU A 62 -11.70 7.86 -2.77
C GLU A 62 -11.89 7.51 -1.29
N LYS A 63 -12.10 8.53 -0.47
CA LYS A 63 -12.16 8.43 1.00
C LYS A 63 -13.21 7.42 1.48
N ASP A 64 -14.33 7.33 0.79
CA ASP A 64 -15.50 6.54 1.14
C ASP A 64 -15.44 5.09 0.63
N VAL A 65 -14.35 4.70 -0.05
CA VAL A 65 -14.19 3.31 -0.47
C VAL A 65 -14.17 2.38 0.74
N ASP A 66 -14.81 1.21 0.59
CA ASP A 66 -14.73 0.12 1.56
C ASP A 66 -13.28 -0.40 1.60
N THR A 67 -12.62 -0.18 2.73
CA THR A 67 -11.23 -0.56 2.97
C THR A 67 -11.03 -2.07 2.83
N ASP A 68 -11.93 -2.86 3.42
CA ASP A 68 -11.79 -4.31 3.48
C ASP A 68 -11.97 -4.90 2.09
N LYS A 69 -12.95 -4.38 1.33
CA LYS A 69 -13.16 -4.78 -0.07
C LYS A 69 -11.93 -4.53 -0.94
N VAL A 70 -11.30 -3.37 -0.83
CA VAL A 70 -10.08 -3.03 -1.60
C VAL A 70 -8.94 -3.97 -1.23
N VAL A 71 -8.73 -4.20 0.07
CA VAL A 71 -7.68 -5.10 0.55
C VAL A 71 -7.91 -6.52 0.05
N ASP A 72 -9.12 -7.04 0.20
CA ASP A 72 -9.48 -8.40 -0.21
C ASP A 72 -9.33 -8.58 -1.72
N GLU A 73 -9.79 -7.64 -2.54
CA GLU A 73 -9.65 -7.72 -4.00
C GLU A 73 -8.18 -7.73 -4.43
N VAL A 74 -7.36 -6.81 -3.91
CA VAL A 74 -5.93 -6.73 -4.27
C VAL A 74 -5.18 -7.98 -3.84
N ILE A 75 -5.37 -8.43 -2.59
CA ILE A 75 -4.70 -9.61 -2.05
C ILE A 75 -5.12 -10.88 -2.81
N ASN A 76 -6.42 -11.04 -3.08
CA ASN A 76 -6.92 -12.18 -3.85
C ASN A 76 -6.38 -12.16 -5.28
N LEU A 77 -6.35 -11.01 -5.94
CA LEU A 77 -5.78 -10.90 -7.28
C LEU A 77 -4.30 -11.28 -7.31
N TYR A 78 -3.51 -10.78 -6.36
CA TYR A 78 -2.08 -11.11 -6.31
C TYR A 78 -1.87 -12.62 -6.13
N TYR A 79 -2.49 -13.23 -5.11
CA TYR A 79 -2.25 -14.65 -4.79
C TYR A 79 -2.87 -15.63 -5.79
N LYS A 80 -3.94 -15.25 -6.51
CA LYS A 80 -4.50 -16.08 -7.60
C LYS A 80 -3.60 -16.15 -8.84
N ASN A 81 -2.64 -15.24 -8.98
CA ASN A 81 -1.75 -15.14 -10.16
C ASN A 81 -0.29 -15.42 -9.78
N GLN A 82 -0.05 -16.27 -8.78
CA GLN A 82 1.29 -16.72 -8.38
C GLN A 82 1.72 -18.04 -9.05
N ASP A 83 0.87 -18.61 -9.90
CA ASP A 83 1.18 -19.81 -10.71
C ASP A 83 2.09 -19.49 -11.90
#